data_AF-A0A378VHW0-F1
#
_entry.id   AF-A0A378VHW0-F1
#
_cell.length_a   1.000
_cell.length_b   1.000
_cell.length_c   1.000
_cell.angle_alpha   90.00
_cell.angle_beta   90.00
_cell.angle_gamma   90.00
#
_symmetry.space_group_name_H-M   'P 1'
#
loop_
_entity.id
_entity.type
_entity.pdbx_description
1 polymer ?
#
loop_
_entity_poly.entity_id
_entity_poly.type
_entity_poly.pdbx_seq_one_letter_code
_entity_poly.pdbx_strand_id
1 'polypeptide(L)'
;MGIYRCNKCGCMNEHYYESGMSEIACPKCTAPVRVYDTLFFVSKLLERYFSVNRELQALKQQEDGGEENAQQDTGSENQNYNLLTGVNLSETDILATEKQHEPIRQWFARANIVPMFNLQAVNMSGFFDEAAAKLGGNYQITKNMLGQIIRAYGHNHTSISLDIGKMSQKDGQTMNNLCRQFYSHTLFSKYFYQKQEKIVRLNLQRATAIKHFFCGGWLEWFALGKMLEEAKQKGKDYAFSCARNVKIEFGNEDKQELDVVFLPMGKEPVVVECKSGEFRRDIEKYVRLKKRLNLPDERFVILAADLEESQAAALGSMYGLTFVTPKSMMKHLQTVM
;
A
#
# COMPACT_ATOMS: atom_id res chain seq x y z
N MET A 1 23.47 25.45 2.53
CA MET A 1 22.58 26.55 2.12
C MET A 1 21.37 26.52 3.03
N GLY A 2 20.77 27.67 3.33
CA GLY A 2 19.58 27.73 4.18
C GLY A 2 18.44 28.51 3.54
N ILE A 3 17.27 28.31 4.11
CA ILE A 3 16.04 28.98 3.70
C ILE A 3 15.31 29.48 4.94
N TYR A 4 14.55 30.56 4.79
CA TYR A 4 13.63 31.03 5.80
C TYR A 4 12.30 31.45 5.19
N ARG A 5 11.26 31.47 6.03
CA ARG A 5 9.97 32.14 5.75
C ARG A 5 9.71 33.11 6.90
N CYS A 6 9.51 34.38 6.58
CA CYS A 6 9.16 35.39 7.56
C CYS A 6 7.75 35.15 8.11
N ASN A 7 7.61 34.98 9.43
CA ASN A 7 6.31 34.79 10.07
C ASN A 7 5.40 36.03 10.02
N LYS A 8 5.97 37.23 9.85
CA LYS A 8 5.20 38.48 9.79
C LYS A 8 4.63 38.79 8.40
N CYS A 9 5.41 38.58 7.33
CA CYS A 9 5.02 38.99 5.97
C CYS A 9 5.02 37.87 4.93
N GLY A 10 5.41 36.64 5.32
CA GLY A 10 5.47 35.49 4.42
C GLY A 10 6.61 35.48 3.41
N CYS A 11 7.48 36.50 3.40
CA CYS A 11 8.64 36.54 2.51
C CYS A 11 9.53 35.31 2.73
N MET A 12 9.86 34.63 1.63
CA MET A 12 10.78 33.50 1.60
C MET A 12 12.03 33.90 0.83
N ASN A 13 13.19 33.48 1.33
CA ASN A 13 14.44 33.72 0.64
C ASN A 13 15.49 32.68 1.03
N GLU A 14 16.49 32.54 0.17
CA GLU A 14 17.69 31.78 0.45
C GLU A 14 18.67 32.64 1.26
N HIS A 15 19.45 31.97 2.10
CA HIS A 15 20.51 32.61 2.87
C HIS A 15 21.64 31.62 3.15
N TYR A 16 22.85 32.14 3.34
CA TYR A 16 23.94 31.33 3.85
C TYR A 16 23.59 30.77 5.24
N TYR A 17 23.92 29.51 5.50
CA TYR A 17 23.54 28.84 6.74
C TYR A 17 24.75 28.28 7.47
N GLU A 18 24.83 28.60 8.75
CA GLU A 18 25.76 28.01 9.72
C GLU A 18 25.01 27.59 10.98
N SER A 19 25.45 26.48 11.57
CA SER A 19 24.86 25.99 12.82
C SER A 19 25.06 26.99 13.94
N GLY A 20 23.97 27.42 14.58
CA GLY A 20 24.00 28.40 15.68
C GLY A 20 24.02 29.86 15.26
N MET A 21 23.83 30.18 13.97
CA MET A 21 23.72 31.57 13.51
C MET A 21 22.58 32.33 14.19
N SER A 22 22.79 33.63 14.39
CA SER A 22 21.77 34.56 14.91
C SER A 22 20.65 34.79 13.89
N GLU A 23 19.51 35.27 14.39
CA GLU A 23 18.40 35.69 13.53
C GLU A 23 18.81 36.87 12.64
N ILE A 24 18.29 36.90 11.42
CA ILE A 24 18.54 37.96 10.45
C ILE A 24 17.30 38.84 10.27
N ALA A 25 17.45 40.04 9.73
CA ALA A 25 16.31 40.90 9.42
C ALA A 25 15.66 40.48 8.10
N CYS A 26 14.33 40.33 8.09
CA CYS A 26 13.59 40.11 6.86
C CYS A 26 13.75 41.32 5.91
N PRO A 27 14.11 41.12 4.63
CA PRO A 27 14.34 42.22 3.68
C PRO A 27 13.07 43.01 3.35
N LYS A 28 11.89 42.42 3.60
CA LYS A 28 10.59 43.04 3.28
C LYS A 28 10.00 43.83 4.45
N CYS A 29 10.16 43.36 5.69
CA CYS A 29 9.45 43.95 6.84
C CYS A 29 10.30 44.09 8.10
N THR A 30 11.62 43.88 7.99
CA THR A 30 12.66 44.00 9.01
C THR A 30 12.48 43.14 10.26
N ALA A 31 11.40 42.36 10.36
CA ALA A 31 11.18 41.43 11.44
C ALA A 31 12.31 40.39 11.51
N PRO A 32 12.75 39.99 12.72
CA PRO A 32 13.76 38.96 12.87
C PRO A 32 13.23 37.62 12.34
N VAL A 33 14.07 36.92 11.58
CA VAL A 33 13.77 35.62 10.99
C VAL A 33 14.91 34.65 11.23
N ARG A 34 14.53 33.41 11.56
CA ARG A 34 15.47 32.31 11.74
C ARG A 34 15.67 31.59 10.41
N VAL A 35 16.93 31.38 10.04
CA VAL A 35 17.33 30.60 8.87
C VAL A 35 17.51 29.14 9.29
N TYR A 36 17.00 28.23 8.47
CA TYR A 36 17.14 26.79 8.68
C TYR A 36 17.95 26.18 7.54
N ASP A 37 18.68 25.11 7.85
CA ASP A 37 19.25 24.24 6.82
C ASP A 37 18.14 23.81 5.83
N THR A 38 18.44 23.86 4.53
CA THR A 38 17.44 23.60 3.50
C THR A 38 16.87 22.19 3.60
N LEU A 39 17.70 21.16 3.83
CA LEU A 39 17.22 19.78 3.92
C LEU A 39 16.36 19.59 5.18
N PHE A 40 16.78 20.17 6.30
CA PHE A 40 15.98 20.19 7.52
C PHE A 40 14.63 20.89 7.30
N PHE A 41 14.61 22.07 6.69
CA PHE A 41 13.38 22.81 6.45
C PHE A 41 12.42 22.06 5.52
N VAL A 42 12.92 21.54 4.39
CA VAL A 42 12.13 20.78 3.42
C VAL A 42 11.60 19.50 4.04
N SER A 43 12.41 18.75 4.80
CA SER A 43 11.94 17.54 5.49
C SER A 43 10.79 17.84 6.47
N LYS A 44 10.86 18.95 7.22
CA LYS A 44 9.75 19.38 8.10
C LYS A 44 8.52 19.86 7.34
N LEU A 45 8.71 20.52 6.19
CA LEU A 45 7.61 20.90 5.32
C LEU A 45 6.88 19.67 4.78
N LEU A 46 7.63 18.67 4.30
CA LEU A 46 7.11 17.40 3.81
C LEU A 46 6.39 16.64 4.94
N GLU A 47 6.99 16.52 6.13
CA GLU A 47 6.33 15.93 7.31
C GLU A 47 4.95 16.57 7.58
N ARG A 48 4.89 17.91 7.54
CA ARG A 48 3.63 18.65 7.76
C ARG A 48 2.64 18.46 6.61
N TYR A 49 3.11 18.55 5.36
CA TYR A 49 2.28 18.32 4.18
C TYR A 49 1.64 16.93 4.22
N PHE A 50 2.42 15.88 4.49
CA PHE A 50 1.90 14.52 4.59
C PHE A 50 1.00 14.30 5.80
N SER A 51 1.22 15.00 6.91
CA SER A 51 0.28 14.99 8.04
C SER A 51 -1.07 15.57 7.66
N VAL A 52 -1.07 16.74 7.03
CA VAL A 52 -2.30 17.43 6.58
C VAL A 52 -2.99 16.62 5.48
N ASN A 53 -2.24 16.05 4.54
CA ASN A 53 -2.83 15.26 3.46
C ASN A 53 -3.50 13.99 3.99
N ARG A 54 -2.93 13.34 5.02
CA ARG A 54 -3.57 12.19 5.68
C ARG A 54 -4.83 12.57 6.45
N GLU A 55 -4.81 13.71 7.13
CA GLU A 55 -5.99 14.24 7.82
C GLU A 55 -7.08 14.61 6.81
N LEU A 56 -6.71 15.25 5.70
CA LEU A 56 -7.62 15.58 4.61
C LEU A 56 -8.18 14.34 3.93
N GLN A 57 -7.38 13.29 3.71
CA GLN A 57 -7.88 12.00 3.21
C GLN A 57 -8.80 11.30 4.22
N ALA A 58 -8.50 11.36 5.52
CA ALA A 58 -9.36 10.80 6.56
C ALA A 58 -10.70 11.54 6.68
N LEU A 59 -10.69 12.86 6.50
CA LEU A 59 -11.90 13.69 6.47
C LEU A 59 -12.72 13.43 5.20
N LYS A 60 -12.07 13.36 4.01
CA LYS A 60 -12.74 12.97 2.77
C LYS A 60 -13.40 11.60 2.86
N GLN A 61 -12.76 10.62 3.51
CA GLN A 61 -13.38 9.31 3.75
C GLN A 61 -14.54 9.34 4.75
N GLN A 62 -14.67 10.40 5.56
CA GLN A 62 -15.84 10.63 6.42
C GLN A 62 -16.95 11.41 5.69
N GLU A 63 -16.60 12.24 4.70
CA GLU A 63 -17.53 13.03 3.88
C GLU A 63 -18.07 12.26 2.66
N ASP A 64 -17.30 11.33 2.06
CA ASP A 64 -17.69 10.46 0.92
C ASP A 64 -18.77 9.41 1.27
N GLY A 65 -19.50 9.61 2.37
CA GLY A 65 -20.86 9.09 2.54
C GLY A 65 -21.89 9.76 1.62
N GLY A 66 -21.50 10.75 0.81
CA GLY A 66 -22.34 11.31 -0.25
C GLY A 66 -21.62 12.34 -1.10
N GLU A 67 -21.94 12.31 -2.39
CA GLU A 67 -21.73 13.34 -3.42
C GLU A 67 -20.51 13.18 -4.36
N GLU A 68 -20.86 12.62 -5.52
CA GLU A 68 -20.15 12.63 -6.79
C GLU A 68 -19.77 14.07 -7.20
N ASN A 69 -18.51 14.26 -7.61
CA ASN A 69 -18.13 15.42 -8.41
C ASN A 69 -17.71 14.98 -9.81
N ALA A 70 -18.61 15.24 -10.75
CA ALA A 70 -18.37 15.21 -12.17
C ALA A 70 -17.63 16.48 -12.63
N GLN A 71 -16.61 16.30 -13.48
CA GLN A 71 -16.11 17.15 -14.58
C GLN A 71 -14.65 16.75 -14.84
N GLN A 72 -14.10 16.65 -16.05
CA GLN A 72 -14.57 17.02 -17.38
C GLN A 72 -13.86 16.12 -18.40
N ASP A 73 -14.65 15.68 -19.37
CA ASP A 73 -14.23 14.92 -20.54
C ASP A 73 -13.43 15.80 -21.51
N THR A 74 -12.25 15.33 -21.93
CA THR A 74 -11.66 15.72 -23.21
C THR A 74 -11.39 14.43 -23.97
N GLY A 75 -12.29 14.12 -24.90
CA GLY A 75 -12.17 12.99 -25.78
C GLY A 75 -10.93 13.11 -26.67
N SER A 76 -10.19 12.03 -26.83
CA SER A 76 -10.05 11.33 -28.12
C SER A 76 -9.10 10.12 -27.97
N GLU A 77 -9.50 9.04 -28.64
CA GLU A 77 -8.76 7.82 -28.97
C GLU A 77 -8.72 6.67 -27.95
N ASN A 78 -9.32 5.55 -28.40
CA ASN A 78 -9.05 4.19 -27.95
C ASN A 78 -7.54 3.95 -27.90
N GLN A 79 -6.96 4.05 -26.72
CA GLN A 79 -5.57 3.72 -26.52
C GLN A 79 -5.49 2.69 -25.41
N ASN A 80 -5.59 1.42 -25.81
CA ASN A 80 -5.20 0.25 -25.02
C ASN A 80 -3.67 0.28 -24.81
N TYR A 81 -3.17 1.29 -24.09
CA TYR A 81 -1.79 1.36 -23.65
C TYR A 81 -1.69 1.15 -22.15
N ASN A 82 -0.51 0.70 -21.75
CA ASN A 82 -0.14 0.51 -20.37
C ASN A 82 -0.02 1.88 -19.67
N LEU A 83 -0.92 2.12 -18.71
CA LEU A 83 -0.98 3.34 -17.88
C LEU A 83 0.32 3.61 -17.10
N LEU A 84 1.21 2.62 -16.98
CA LEU A 84 2.47 2.73 -16.24
C LEU A 84 3.63 3.27 -17.08
N THR A 85 3.45 3.45 -18.39
CA THR A 85 4.52 3.83 -19.32
C THR A 85 4.98 5.25 -19.06
N GLY A 86 6.22 5.43 -18.57
CA GLY A 86 6.77 6.75 -18.27
C GLY A 86 6.18 7.44 -17.04
N VAL A 87 5.35 6.74 -16.25
CA VAL A 87 4.66 7.31 -15.09
C VAL A 87 5.38 6.96 -13.79
N ASN A 88 5.53 7.95 -12.92
CA ASN A 88 5.87 7.73 -11.52
C ASN A 88 4.57 7.57 -10.70
N LEU A 89 4.28 6.33 -10.29
CA LEU A 89 3.06 6.00 -9.54
C LEU A 89 3.01 6.66 -8.15
N SER A 90 4.16 7.05 -7.58
CA SER A 90 4.19 7.72 -6.27
C SER A 90 3.72 9.18 -6.35
N GLU A 91 3.55 9.73 -7.54
CA GLU A 91 3.26 11.15 -7.79
C GLU A 91 1.95 11.38 -8.55
N THR A 92 1.19 10.30 -8.83
CA THR A 92 -0.01 10.36 -9.66
C THR A 92 -1.13 9.49 -9.09
N ASP A 93 -2.36 9.84 -9.40
CA ASP A 93 -3.58 9.08 -9.10
C ASP A 93 -4.13 8.35 -10.33
N ILE A 94 -3.28 8.10 -11.33
CA ILE A 94 -3.68 7.57 -12.66
C ILE A 94 -4.44 6.23 -12.58
N LEU A 95 -4.20 5.44 -11.52
CA LEU A 95 -4.89 4.18 -11.26
C LEU A 95 -6.24 4.39 -10.55
N ALA A 96 -6.43 5.49 -9.82
CA ALA A 96 -7.58 5.74 -8.97
C ALA A 96 -8.70 6.51 -9.70
N THR A 97 -9.07 6.07 -10.90
CA THR A 97 -10.08 6.74 -11.75
C THR A 97 -11.20 5.78 -12.17
N GLU A 98 -12.41 6.31 -12.39
CA GLU A 98 -13.54 5.51 -12.91
C GLU A 98 -13.20 4.84 -14.24
N LYS A 99 -12.54 5.57 -15.16
CA LYS A 99 -12.11 5.05 -16.46
C LYS A 99 -11.22 3.81 -16.33
N GLN A 100 -10.32 3.81 -15.34
CA GLN A 100 -9.44 2.67 -15.09
C GLN A 100 -10.20 1.47 -14.50
N HIS A 101 -11.26 1.68 -13.70
CA HIS A 101 -12.05 0.61 -13.08
C HIS A 101 -13.15 0.05 -14.01
N GLU A 102 -13.53 0.81 -15.03
CA GLU A 102 -14.63 0.48 -15.95
C GLU A 102 -14.51 -0.90 -16.62
N PRO A 103 -13.34 -1.37 -17.10
CA PRO A 103 -13.22 -2.71 -17.67
C PRO A 103 -13.56 -3.83 -16.67
N ILE A 104 -13.19 -3.68 -15.39
CA ILE A 104 -13.56 -4.64 -14.33
C ILE A 104 -15.07 -4.56 -14.07
N ARG A 105 -15.65 -3.35 -14.06
CA ARG A 105 -17.11 -3.15 -13.93
C ARG A 105 -17.87 -3.93 -15.00
N GLN A 106 -17.45 -3.78 -16.26
CA GLN A 106 -18.05 -4.47 -17.40
C GLN A 106 -17.89 -5.98 -17.33
N TRP A 107 -16.75 -6.48 -16.85
CA TRP A 107 -16.53 -7.91 -16.70
C TRP A 107 -17.51 -8.53 -15.70
N PHE A 108 -17.70 -7.91 -14.53
CA PHE A 108 -18.69 -8.37 -13.53
C PHE A 108 -20.13 -8.25 -14.05
N ALA A 109 -20.45 -7.16 -14.74
CA ALA A 109 -21.81 -6.94 -15.27
C ALA A 109 -22.25 -8.06 -16.23
N ARG A 110 -21.34 -8.61 -17.05
CA ARG A 110 -21.62 -9.76 -17.94
C ARG A 110 -22.02 -11.03 -17.18
N ALA A 111 -21.59 -11.15 -15.93
CA ALA A 111 -21.94 -12.25 -15.03
C ALA A 111 -23.13 -11.93 -14.11
N ASN A 112 -23.83 -10.80 -14.33
CA ASN A 112 -24.87 -10.27 -13.43
C ASN A 112 -24.37 -10.07 -11.99
N ILE A 113 -23.14 -9.58 -11.85
CA ILE A 113 -22.51 -9.22 -10.58
C ILE A 113 -22.35 -7.70 -10.54
N VAL A 114 -22.74 -7.07 -9.43
CA VAL A 114 -22.63 -5.62 -9.23
C VAL A 114 -21.40 -5.33 -8.37
N PRO A 115 -20.33 -4.72 -8.93
CA PRO A 115 -19.17 -4.33 -8.15
C PRO A 115 -19.31 -2.90 -7.59
N MET A 116 -18.80 -2.71 -6.38
CA MET A 116 -18.64 -1.43 -5.70
C MET A 116 -17.15 -1.20 -5.44
N PHE A 117 -16.63 -0.10 -5.95
CA PHE A 117 -15.21 0.24 -5.87
C PHE A 117 -14.97 1.35 -4.86
N ASN A 118 -13.86 1.23 -4.12
CA ASN A 118 -13.17 2.39 -3.57
C ASN A 118 -12.00 2.72 -4.51
N LEU A 119 -12.17 3.73 -5.37
CA LEU A 119 -11.15 4.06 -6.38
C LEU A 119 -9.79 4.37 -5.76
N GLN A 120 -9.77 4.92 -4.54
CA GLN A 120 -8.52 5.25 -3.83
C GLN A 120 -7.79 4.02 -3.28
N ALA A 121 -8.42 2.83 -3.30
CA ALA A 121 -7.79 1.60 -2.82
C ALA A 121 -6.60 1.15 -3.68
N VAL A 122 -6.42 1.71 -4.87
CA VAL A 122 -5.28 1.47 -5.77
C VAL A 122 -4.33 2.68 -5.88
N ASN A 123 -4.51 3.70 -5.04
CA ASN A 123 -3.65 4.88 -5.05
C ASN A 123 -2.26 4.57 -4.46
N MET A 124 -1.23 4.62 -5.31
CA MET A 124 0.15 4.26 -4.98
C MET A 124 1.01 5.46 -4.54
N SER A 125 0.43 6.66 -4.35
CA SER A 125 1.15 7.86 -3.90
C SER A 125 1.48 7.87 -2.40
N GLY A 126 0.99 6.88 -1.65
CA GLY A 126 1.18 6.76 -0.21
C GLY A 126 2.50 6.08 0.20
N PHE A 127 2.55 5.67 1.46
CA PHE A 127 3.68 4.90 2.01
C PHE A 127 3.38 3.41 2.19
N PHE A 128 2.13 2.99 1.93
CA PHE A 128 1.68 1.62 2.18
C PHE A 128 2.22 0.64 1.15
N ASP A 129 2.28 1.02 -0.12
CA ASP A 129 2.84 0.22 -1.19
C ASP A 129 4.33 -0.05 -0.97
N GLU A 130 5.13 0.97 -0.66
CA GLU A 130 6.55 0.80 -0.39
C GLU A 130 6.76 -0.06 0.88
N ALA A 131 6.02 0.24 1.94
CA ALA A 131 6.10 -0.54 3.18
C ALA A 131 5.69 -2.01 2.95
N ALA A 132 4.66 -2.26 2.15
CA ALA A 132 4.23 -3.60 1.77
C ALA A 132 5.30 -4.34 0.96
N ALA A 133 5.92 -3.67 -0.02
CA ALA A 133 7.03 -4.24 -0.79
C ALA A 133 8.19 -4.66 0.12
N LYS A 134 8.55 -3.81 1.10
CA LYS A 134 9.59 -4.12 2.09
C LYS A 134 9.19 -5.25 3.03
N LEU A 135 7.94 -5.28 3.50
CA LEU A 135 7.41 -6.32 4.38
C LEU A 135 7.42 -7.68 3.67
N GLY A 136 6.82 -7.78 2.48
CA GLY A 136 6.71 -9.03 1.73
C GLY A 136 8.05 -9.54 1.21
N GLY A 137 8.92 -8.65 0.72
CA GLY A 137 10.28 -9.01 0.29
C GLY A 137 11.16 -9.54 1.43
N ASN A 138 10.84 -9.21 2.68
CA ASN A 138 11.57 -9.62 3.88
C ASN A 138 10.71 -10.42 4.85
N TYR A 139 9.65 -11.09 4.38
CA TYR A 139 8.62 -11.67 5.26
C TYR A 139 9.18 -12.62 6.34
N GLN A 140 10.22 -13.39 5.98
CA GLN A 140 10.86 -14.33 6.91
C GLN A 140 11.42 -13.66 8.17
N ILE A 141 11.87 -12.40 8.07
CA ILE A 141 12.39 -11.64 9.22
C ILE A 141 11.32 -10.70 9.80
N THR A 142 10.35 -10.24 9.01
CA THR A 142 9.30 -9.30 9.45
C THR A 142 8.09 -9.97 10.11
N LYS A 143 7.87 -11.27 9.92
CA LYS A 143 6.72 -11.99 10.49
C LYS A 143 6.58 -11.84 12.01
N ASN A 144 7.68 -11.88 12.76
CA ASN A 144 7.64 -11.73 14.22
C ASN A 144 7.20 -10.31 14.63
N MET A 145 7.75 -9.29 13.96
CA MET A 145 7.34 -7.91 14.17
C MET A 145 5.84 -7.73 13.87
N LEU A 146 5.36 -8.24 12.73
CA LEU A 146 3.93 -8.19 12.38
C LEU A 146 3.06 -8.89 13.44
N GLY A 147 3.46 -10.07 13.90
CA GLY A 147 2.76 -10.78 14.98
C GLY A 147 2.75 -10.02 16.31
N GLN A 148 3.80 -9.28 16.64
CA GLN A 148 3.81 -8.39 17.81
C GLN A 148 2.89 -7.18 17.63
N ILE A 149 2.88 -6.56 16.45
CA ILE A 149 1.99 -5.44 16.11
C ILE A 149 0.53 -5.86 16.21
N ILE A 150 0.15 -6.98 15.58
CA ILE A 150 -1.22 -7.52 15.60
C ILE A 150 -1.66 -7.79 17.04
N ARG A 151 -0.81 -8.46 17.84
CA ARG A 151 -1.10 -8.72 19.26
C ARG A 151 -1.26 -7.43 20.06
N ALA A 152 -0.39 -6.44 19.87
CA ALA A 152 -0.49 -5.16 20.56
C ALA A 152 -1.83 -4.48 20.24
N TYR A 153 -2.19 -4.38 18.95
CA TYR A 153 -3.47 -3.81 18.54
C TYR A 153 -4.69 -4.58 19.06
N GLY A 154 -4.60 -5.91 19.19
CA GLY A 154 -5.67 -6.75 19.75
C GLY A 154 -5.92 -6.51 21.24
N HIS A 155 -4.89 -6.10 21.98
CA HIS A 155 -4.96 -5.80 23.42
C HIS A 155 -5.05 -4.28 23.70
N ASN A 156 -5.33 -3.46 22.68
CA ASN A 156 -5.30 -2.00 22.78
C ASN A 156 -3.97 -1.42 23.31
N HIS A 157 -2.88 -2.18 23.17
CA HIS A 157 -1.53 -1.72 23.44
C HIS A 157 -0.93 -1.06 22.19
N THR A 158 -0.04 -0.10 22.42
CA THR A 158 0.63 0.63 21.33
C THR A 158 2.14 0.61 21.44
N SER A 159 2.71 -0.16 22.35
CA SER A 159 4.16 -0.29 22.51
C SER A 159 4.60 -1.73 22.24
N ILE A 160 5.66 -1.88 21.44
CA ILE A 160 6.31 -3.17 21.18
C ILE A 160 7.83 -3.03 21.31
N SER A 161 8.51 -4.13 21.60
CA SER A 161 9.96 -4.19 21.73
C SER A 161 10.52 -5.36 20.92
N LEU A 162 11.37 -5.03 19.95
CA LEU A 162 12.00 -6.00 19.07
C LEU A 162 13.45 -6.21 19.53
N ASP A 163 13.75 -7.41 20.01
CA ASP A 163 15.11 -7.84 20.32
C ASP A 163 15.81 -8.26 19.02
N ILE A 164 16.52 -7.31 18.41
CA ILE A 164 17.29 -7.57 17.19
C ILE A 164 18.65 -8.20 17.50
N GLY A 165 19.04 -8.31 18.77
CA GLY A 165 20.25 -9.01 19.20
C GLY A 165 20.18 -10.52 19.00
N LYS A 166 18.97 -11.09 18.95
CA LYS A 166 18.70 -12.51 18.64
C LYS A 166 18.70 -12.83 17.14
N MET A 167 18.74 -11.81 16.28
CA MET A 167 18.78 -11.98 14.83
C MET A 167 20.23 -12.08 14.33
N SER A 168 20.44 -12.55 13.10
CA SER A 168 21.74 -12.39 12.46
C SER A 168 22.11 -10.91 12.35
N GLN A 169 23.40 -10.57 12.24
CA GLN A 169 23.82 -9.17 12.12
C GLN A 169 23.16 -8.47 10.92
N LYS A 170 23.06 -9.18 9.78
CA LYS A 170 22.41 -8.69 8.57
C LYS A 170 20.91 -8.47 8.78
N ASP A 171 20.22 -9.42 9.39
CA ASP A 171 18.77 -9.33 9.59
C ASP A 171 18.40 -8.30 10.65
N GLY A 172 19.20 -8.19 11.72
CA GLY A 172 19.04 -7.16 12.75
C GLY A 172 19.24 -5.76 12.17
N GLN A 173 20.24 -5.55 11.32
CA GLN A 173 20.43 -4.28 10.61
C GLN A 173 19.26 -3.97 9.68
N THR A 174 18.79 -4.98 8.93
CA THR A 174 17.64 -4.84 8.03
C THR A 174 16.38 -4.47 8.81
N MET A 175 16.09 -5.17 9.90
CA MET A 175 14.96 -4.89 10.80
C MET A 175 15.03 -3.46 11.35
N ASN A 176 16.20 -3.05 11.86
CA ASN A 176 16.37 -1.73 12.43
C ASN A 176 16.15 -0.62 11.40
N ASN A 177 16.67 -0.79 10.18
CA ASN A 177 16.48 0.15 9.08
C ASN A 177 15.01 0.24 8.67
N LEU A 178 14.31 -0.90 8.57
CA LEU A 178 12.88 -0.94 8.26
C LEU A 178 12.06 -0.21 9.33
N CYS A 179 12.33 -0.46 10.61
CA CYS A 179 11.64 0.23 11.70
C CYS A 179 11.86 1.74 11.67
N ARG A 180 13.09 2.18 11.40
CA ARG A 180 13.42 3.60 11.24
C ARG A 180 12.68 4.22 10.06
N GLN A 181 12.61 3.51 8.94
CA GLN A 181 11.91 3.96 7.73
C GLN A 181 10.39 4.07 7.96
N PHE A 182 9.79 3.06 8.59
CA PHE A 182 8.36 3.09 8.91
C PHE A 182 8.02 4.22 9.88
N TYR A 183 8.94 4.59 10.77
CA TYR A 183 8.81 5.80 11.57
C TYR A 183 8.89 7.09 10.73
N SER A 184 9.85 7.22 9.81
CA SER A 184 9.92 8.41 8.93
C SER A 184 8.72 8.53 8.00
N HIS A 185 8.13 7.40 7.60
CA HIS A 185 6.89 7.34 6.83
C HIS A 185 5.65 7.41 7.72
N THR A 186 5.82 7.71 9.01
CA THR A 186 4.76 7.93 9.99
C THR A 186 3.80 6.76 10.20
N LEU A 187 4.21 5.55 9.81
CA LEU A 187 3.53 4.29 10.11
C LEU A 187 3.72 3.89 11.59
N PHE A 188 4.84 4.31 12.18
CA PHE A 188 5.07 4.27 13.63
C PHE A 188 5.03 5.70 14.21
N SER A 189 4.55 5.82 15.45
CA SER A 189 4.48 7.09 16.16
C SER A 189 5.76 7.41 16.93
N LYS A 190 6.52 6.38 17.34
CA LYS A 190 7.88 6.53 17.91
C LYS A 190 8.78 5.38 17.51
N TYR A 191 10.07 5.68 17.41
CA TYR A 191 11.16 4.71 17.22
C TYR A 191 12.33 5.08 18.12
N PHE A 192 12.89 4.10 18.83
CA PHE A 192 14.09 4.26 19.64
C PHE A 192 14.93 2.98 19.64
N TYR A 193 16.22 3.11 19.34
CA TYR A 193 17.15 1.98 19.34
C TYR A 193 18.10 2.03 20.54
N GLN A 194 18.00 1.01 21.40
CA GLN A 194 18.88 0.79 22.54
C GLN A 194 20.11 0.00 22.12
N LYS A 195 21.24 0.70 21.92
CA LYS A 195 22.47 0.10 21.40
C LYS A 195 23.05 -1.02 22.29
N GLN A 196 23.03 -0.83 23.62
CA GLN A 196 23.62 -1.78 24.58
C GLN A 196 22.88 -3.11 24.57
N GLU A 197 21.55 -3.06 24.64
CA GLU A 197 20.68 -4.24 24.70
C GLU A 197 20.30 -4.77 23.30
N LYS A 198 20.61 -4.01 22.24
CA LYS A 198 20.18 -4.27 20.86
C LYS A 198 18.65 -4.43 20.75
N ILE A 199 17.91 -3.56 21.42
CA ILE A 199 16.43 -3.54 21.40
C ILE A 199 15.94 -2.33 20.61
N VAL A 200 14.99 -2.56 19.70
CA VAL A 200 14.21 -1.51 19.04
C VAL A 200 12.87 -1.37 19.75
N ARG A 201 12.63 -0.20 20.36
CA ARG A 201 11.35 0.16 20.98
C ARG A 201 10.52 0.99 20.02
N LEU A 202 9.27 0.57 19.80
CA LEU A 202 8.35 1.22 18.88
C LEU A 202 7.07 1.61 19.61
N ASN A 203 6.54 2.78 19.26
CA ASN A 203 5.12 3.05 19.47
C ASN A 203 4.37 2.98 18.14
N LEU A 204 3.25 2.27 18.14
CA LEU A 204 2.35 2.09 17.02
C LEU A 204 1.46 3.33 16.84
N GLN A 205 1.00 3.55 15.62
CA GLN A 205 -0.02 4.56 15.32
C GLN A 205 -1.41 4.05 15.66
N ARG A 206 -2.31 4.96 16.04
CA ARG A 206 -3.72 4.62 16.34
C ARG A 206 -4.67 4.77 15.16
N ALA A 207 -4.23 5.41 14.07
CA ALA A 207 -5.05 5.61 12.89
C ALA A 207 -5.56 4.27 12.33
N THR A 208 -6.86 4.18 12.06
CA THR A 208 -7.53 2.95 11.61
C THR A 208 -6.89 2.38 10.34
N ALA A 209 -6.55 3.23 9.38
CA ALA A 209 -5.89 2.81 8.14
C ALA A 209 -4.54 2.11 8.39
N ILE A 210 -3.73 2.61 9.35
CA ILE A 210 -2.43 2.02 9.68
C ILE A 210 -2.60 0.70 10.43
N LYS A 211 -3.58 0.63 11.35
CA LYS A 211 -3.95 -0.63 12.01
C LYS A 211 -4.39 -1.67 10.98
N HIS A 212 -5.28 -1.31 10.05
CA HIS A 212 -5.75 -2.21 9.00
C HIS A 212 -4.61 -2.68 8.09
N PHE A 213 -3.71 -1.77 7.68
CA PHE A 213 -2.51 -2.10 6.93
C PHE A 213 -1.68 -3.19 7.61
N PHE A 214 -1.27 -3.00 8.87
CA PHE A 214 -0.45 -3.99 9.58
C PHE A 214 -1.21 -5.28 9.93
N CYS A 215 -2.54 -5.22 10.05
CA CYS A 215 -3.39 -6.37 10.37
C CYS A 215 -3.87 -7.18 9.14
N GLY A 216 -3.30 -6.95 7.96
CA GLY A 216 -3.54 -7.80 6.79
C GLY A 216 -3.40 -7.05 5.48
N GLY A 217 -3.80 -5.76 5.44
CA GLY A 217 -3.82 -4.97 4.23
C GLY A 217 -2.45 -4.79 3.54
N TRP A 218 -1.35 -4.96 4.28
CA TRP A 218 0.00 -4.97 3.69
C TRP A 218 0.17 -6.06 2.63
N LEU A 219 -0.47 -7.22 2.77
CA LEU A 219 -0.33 -8.33 1.84
C LEU A 219 -1.09 -8.06 0.54
N GLU A 220 -2.23 -7.38 0.63
CA GLU A 220 -3.00 -6.88 -0.51
C GLU A 220 -2.20 -5.82 -1.28
N TRP A 221 -1.49 -4.93 -0.57
CA TRP A 221 -0.66 -3.89 -1.20
C TRP A 221 0.54 -4.52 -1.89
N PHE A 222 1.14 -5.53 -1.24
CA PHE A 222 2.21 -6.32 -1.83
C PHE A 222 1.74 -7.03 -3.11
N ALA A 223 0.56 -7.65 -3.08
CA ALA A 223 -0.02 -8.34 -4.23
C ALA A 223 -0.23 -7.40 -5.42
N LEU A 224 -0.91 -6.26 -5.21
CA LEU A 224 -1.10 -5.26 -6.25
C LEU A 224 0.25 -4.75 -6.78
N GLY A 225 1.18 -4.42 -5.88
CA GLY A 225 2.52 -3.96 -6.28
C GLY A 225 3.25 -4.95 -7.19
N LYS A 226 3.14 -6.26 -6.91
CA LYS A 226 3.72 -7.31 -7.76
C LYS A 226 3.04 -7.44 -9.13
N MET A 227 1.72 -7.28 -9.19
CA MET A 227 1.01 -7.26 -10.48
C MET A 227 1.37 -6.02 -11.31
N LEU A 228 1.48 -4.85 -10.70
CA LEU A 228 1.91 -3.63 -11.38
C LEU A 228 3.36 -3.73 -11.86
N GLU A 229 4.24 -4.36 -11.08
CA GLU A 229 5.62 -4.67 -11.48
C GLU A 229 5.65 -5.55 -12.75
N GLU A 230 4.87 -6.63 -12.78
CA GLU A 230 4.75 -7.52 -13.95
C GLU A 230 4.15 -6.78 -15.16
N ALA A 231 3.06 -6.05 -14.96
CA ALA A 231 2.43 -5.28 -16.03
C ALA A 231 3.40 -4.27 -16.65
N LYS A 232 4.22 -3.60 -15.84
CA LYS A 232 5.26 -2.70 -16.32
C LYS A 232 6.33 -3.43 -17.16
N GLN A 233 6.71 -4.65 -16.77
CA GLN A 233 7.68 -5.47 -17.53
C GLN A 233 7.18 -5.88 -18.91
N LYS A 234 5.85 -6.10 -19.07
CA LYS A 234 5.24 -6.42 -20.38
C LYS A 234 5.26 -5.25 -21.38
N GLY A 235 5.54 -4.03 -20.90
CA GLY A 235 5.76 -2.86 -21.74
C GLY A 235 4.48 -2.11 -22.14
N LYS A 236 4.67 -1.16 -23.06
CA LYS A 236 3.69 -0.10 -23.38
C LYS A 236 2.35 -0.60 -23.93
N ASP A 237 2.32 -1.76 -24.58
CA ASP A 237 1.12 -2.29 -25.23
C ASP A 237 0.29 -3.19 -24.30
N TYR A 238 0.76 -3.37 -23.06
CA TYR A 238 0.07 -4.17 -22.04
C TYR A 238 -0.97 -3.34 -21.29
N ALA A 239 -2.16 -3.23 -21.87
CA ALA A 239 -3.30 -2.56 -21.23
C ALA A 239 -3.93 -3.42 -20.13
N PHE A 240 -4.36 -2.79 -19.05
CA PHE A 240 -5.01 -3.47 -17.93
C PHE A 240 -5.96 -2.56 -17.15
N SER A 241 -6.76 -3.18 -16.29
CA SER A 241 -7.52 -2.57 -15.21
C SER A 241 -7.20 -3.31 -13.91
N CYS A 242 -7.24 -2.63 -12.77
CA CYS A 242 -6.96 -3.22 -11.47
C CYS A 242 -7.77 -2.53 -10.38
N ALA A 243 -8.18 -3.29 -9.38
CA ALA A 243 -8.92 -2.80 -8.23
C ALA A 243 -8.50 -3.59 -6.97
N ARG A 244 -8.75 -2.99 -5.81
CA ARG A 244 -8.53 -3.59 -4.50
C ARG A 244 -9.78 -3.49 -3.65
N ASN A 245 -9.97 -4.42 -2.72
CA ASN A 245 -11.09 -4.43 -1.76
C ASN A 245 -12.44 -4.26 -2.48
N VAL A 246 -12.62 -4.98 -3.59
CA VAL A 246 -13.80 -4.86 -4.44
C VAL A 246 -14.94 -5.60 -3.76
N LYS A 247 -15.97 -4.86 -3.35
CA LYS A 247 -17.20 -5.47 -2.86
C LYS A 247 -18.04 -5.85 -4.08
N ILE A 248 -18.48 -7.10 -4.12
CA ILE A 248 -19.34 -7.62 -5.19
C ILE A 248 -20.64 -8.12 -4.60
N GLU A 249 -21.73 -7.85 -5.31
CA GLU A 249 -23.06 -8.34 -4.99
C GLU A 249 -23.55 -9.21 -6.14
N PHE A 250 -23.89 -10.46 -5.83
CA PHE A 250 -24.45 -11.38 -6.80
C PHE A 250 -25.97 -11.18 -6.91
N GLY A 251 -26.59 -11.66 -7.99
CA GLY A 251 -28.04 -11.54 -8.18
C GLY A 251 -28.93 -12.19 -7.10
N ASN A 252 -28.36 -12.98 -6.20
CA ASN A 252 -29.03 -13.54 -5.01
C ASN A 252 -28.76 -12.73 -3.72
N GLU A 253 -28.33 -11.47 -3.84
CA GLU A 253 -27.98 -10.53 -2.75
C GLU A 253 -26.80 -10.97 -1.86
N ASP A 254 -26.16 -12.09 -2.15
CA ASP A 254 -24.96 -12.50 -1.44
C ASP A 254 -23.81 -11.53 -1.75
N LYS A 255 -23.13 -11.08 -0.71
CA LYS A 255 -22.06 -10.09 -0.77
C LYS A 255 -20.72 -10.74 -0.45
N GLN A 256 -19.75 -10.49 -1.31
CA GLN A 256 -18.38 -10.92 -1.12
C GLN A 256 -17.43 -9.74 -1.31
N GLU A 257 -16.25 -9.81 -0.72
CA GLU A 257 -15.16 -8.88 -0.98
C GLU A 257 -14.04 -9.66 -1.68
N LEU A 258 -13.44 -9.05 -2.70
CA LEU A 258 -12.26 -9.53 -3.38
C LEU A 258 -11.07 -8.63 -3.05
N ASP A 259 -10.03 -9.23 -2.50
CA ASP A 259 -8.87 -8.49 -1.97
C ASP A 259 -8.13 -7.71 -3.09
N VAL A 260 -7.76 -8.37 -4.20
CA VAL A 260 -7.16 -7.74 -5.39
C VAL A 260 -7.74 -8.35 -6.67
N VAL A 261 -8.15 -7.50 -7.61
CA VAL A 261 -8.61 -7.89 -8.94
C VAL A 261 -7.74 -7.21 -9.98
N PHE A 262 -7.16 -7.97 -10.90
CA PHE A 262 -6.35 -7.44 -11.99
C PHE A 262 -6.78 -8.03 -13.32
N LEU A 263 -7.19 -7.19 -14.26
CA LEU A 263 -7.74 -7.57 -15.54
C LEU A 263 -6.81 -7.13 -16.67
N PRO A 264 -5.98 -8.03 -17.24
CA PRO A 264 -5.32 -7.78 -18.51
C PRO A 264 -6.37 -7.63 -19.61
N MET A 265 -6.25 -6.61 -20.47
CA MET A 265 -7.25 -6.39 -21.53
C MET A 265 -7.31 -7.59 -22.49
N GLY A 266 -8.52 -8.08 -22.75
CA GLY A 266 -8.77 -9.24 -23.61
C GLY A 266 -8.54 -10.61 -22.95
N LYS A 267 -8.22 -10.66 -21.65
CA LYS A 267 -8.12 -11.90 -20.86
C LYS A 267 -9.14 -11.92 -19.72
N GLU A 268 -9.24 -13.04 -19.03
CA GLU A 268 -9.96 -13.16 -17.75
C GLU A 268 -9.17 -12.47 -16.61
N PRO A 269 -9.85 -11.94 -15.59
CA PRO A 269 -9.17 -11.31 -14.47
C PRO A 269 -8.42 -12.35 -13.62
N VAL A 270 -7.29 -11.91 -13.06
CA VAL A 270 -6.60 -12.59 -11.98
C VAL A 270 -7.11 -11.99 -10.68
N VAL A 271 -7.74 -12.84 -9.85
CA VAL A 271 -8.19 -12.50 -8.50
C VAL A 271 -7.18 -13.06 -7.52
N VAL A 272 -6.66 -12.22 -6.62
CA VAL A 272 -5.79 -12.64 -5.52
C VAL A 272 -6.47 -12.37 -4.19
N GLU A 273 -6.71 -13.43 -3.44
CA GLU A 273 -7.15 -13.42 -2.04
C GLU A 273 -5.93 -13.51 -1.12
N CYS A 274 -5.74 -12.51 -0.26
CA CYS A 274 -4.58 -12.35 0.59
C CYS A 274 -4.85 -12.87 2.00
N LYS A 275 -4.02 -13.81 2.47
CA LYS A 275 -4.11 -14.40 3.82
C LYS A 275 -2.80 -14.24 4.57
N SER A 276 -2.78 -13.28 5.49
CA SER A 276 -1.63 -13.00 6.36
C SER A 276 -1.65 -13.78 7.69
N GLY A 277 -2.61 -14.69 7.87
CA GLY A 277 -2.81 -15.51 9.06
C GLY A 277 -3.57 -16.79 8.71
N GLU A 278 -4.10 -17.51 9.69
CA GLU A 278 -4.74 -18.79 9.42
C GLU A 278 -6.04 -18.65 8.61
N PHE A 279 -6.17 -19.44 7.55
CA PHE A 279 -7.21 -19.34 6.52
C PHE A 279 -7.85 -20.68 6.15
N ARG A 280 -7.35 -21.81 6.65
CA ARG A 280 -7.78 -23.15 6.19
C ARG A 280 -9.29 -23.40 6.29
N ARG A 281 -9.93 -22.85 7.32
CA ARG A 281 -11.39 -22.94 7.51
C ARG A 281 -12.20 -22.26 6.39
N ASP A 282 -11.58 -21.31 5.69
CA ASP A 282 -12.22 -20.49 4.67
C ASP A 282 -11.95 -21.02 3.24
N ILE A 283 -11.18 -22.11 3.09
CA ILE A 283 -10.82 -22.68 1.77
C ILE A 283 -12.08 -23.02 0.95
N GLU A 284 -13.08 -23.67 1.55
CA GLU A 284 -14.30 -24.01 0.83
C GLU A 284 -15.09 -22.78 0.34
N LYS A 285 -15.01 -21.67 1.09
CA LYS A 285 -15.60 -20.39 0.67
C LYS A 285 -14.94 -19.94 -0.63
N TYR A 286 -13.61 -20.01 -0.72
CA TYR A 286 -12.86 -19.64 -1.92
C TYR A 286 -13.14 -20.55 -3.11
N VAL A 287 -13.27 -21.86 -2.88
CA VAL A 287 -13.67 -22.82 -3.93
C VAL A 287 -15.05 -22.44 -4.50
N ARG A 288 -16.03 -22.14 -3.64
CA ARG A 288 -17.36 -21.70 -4.07
C ARG A 288 -17.32 -20.36 -4.80
N LEU A 289 -16.53 -19.40 -4.30
CA LEU A 289 -16.39 -18.08 -4.90
C LEU A 289 -15.77 -18.15 -6.30
N LYS A 290 -14.66 -18.87 -6.47
CA LYS A 290 -14.05 -19.13 -7.79
C LYS A 290 -15.07 -19.71 -8.77
N LYS A 291 -15.81 -20.74 -8.36
CA LYS A 291 -16.84 -21.38 -9.21
C LYS A 291 -17.93 -20.39 -9.64
N ARG A 292 -18.38 -19.52 -8.73
CA ARG A 292 -19.40 -18.49 -9.02
C ARG A 292 -18.88 -17.39 -9.93
N LEU A 293 -17.60 -17.06 -9.83
CA LEU A 293 -16.92 -16.14 -10.75
C LEU A 293 -16.56 -16.78 -12.09
N ASN A 294 -16.74 -18.11 -12.21
CA ASN A 294 -16.37 -18.89 -13.38
C ASN A 294 -14.90 -18.67 -13.82
N LEU A 295 -13.98 -18.65 -12.85
CA LEU A 295 -12.55 -18.47 -13.11
C LEU A 295 -11.80 -19.81 -13.10
N PRO A 296 -10.79 -19.98 -13.96
CA PRO A 296 -9.91 -21.14 -13.90
C PRO A 296 -8.98 -21.08 -12.67
N ASP A 297 -8.42 -22.23 -12.31
CA ASP A 297 -7.64 -22.43 -11.08
C ASP A 297 -6.44 -21.47 -10.98
N GLU A 298 -5.77 -21.22 -12.10
CA GLU A 298 -4.60 -20.34 -12.19
C GLU A 298 -4.94 -18.85 -12.02
N ARG A 299 -6.21 -18.46 -12.22
CA ARG A 299 -6.66 -17.07 -12.13
C ARG A 299 -7.37 -16.71 -10.82
N PHE A 300 -7.67 -17.70 -9.98
CA PHE A 300 -8.13 -17.46 -8.61
C PHE A 300 -7.07 -17.94 -7.62
N VAL A 301 -6.30 -16.99 -7.10
CA VAL A 301 -5.06 -17.22 -6.39
C VAL A 301 -5.23 -16.88 -4.92
N ILE A 302 -4.82 -17.77 -4.04
CA ILE A 302 -4.67 -17.50 -2.61
C ILE A 302 -3.20 -17.15 -2.35
N LEU A 303 -2.91 -15.89 -2.07
CA LEU A 303 -1.61 -15.45 -1.57
C LEU A 303 -1.57 -15.64 -0.06
N ALA A 304 -0.87 -16.66 0.42
CA ALA A 304 -0.73 -16.95 1.84
C ALA A 304 0.69 -16.68 2.32
N ALA A 305 0.84 -15.80 3.32
CA ALA A 305 2.16 -15.37 3.78
C ALA A 305 2.91 -16.46 4.56
N ASP A 306 2.20 -17.26 5.35
CA ASP A 306 2.74 -18.28 6.26
C ASP A 306 2.73 -19.71 5.69
N LEU A 307 2.66 -19.87 4.36
CA LEU A 307 2.80 -21.18 3.72
C LEU A 307 4.24 -21.43 3.26
N GLU A 308 4.65 -22.70 3.35
CA GLU A 308 5.76 -23.22 2.57
C GLU A 308 5.30 -23.61 1.16
N GLU A 309 6.22 -23.62 0.19
CA GLU A 309 5.89 -23.92 -1.21
C GLU A 309 5.34 -25.34 -1.42
N SER A 310 5.86 -26.32 -0.68
CA SER A 310 5.35 -27.71 -0.69
C SER A 310 3.90 -27.80 -0.20
N GLN A 311 3.58 -27.05 0.87
CA GLN A 311 2.21 -26.96 1.40
C GLN A 311 1.28 -26.24 0.42
N ALA A 312 1.74 -25.16 -0.21
CA ALA A 312 0.97 -24.45 -1.23
C ALA A 312 0.61 -25.38 -2.41
N ALA A 313 1.57 -26.16 -2.92
CA ALA A 313 1.33 -27.12 -3.99
C ALA A 313 0.35 -28.23 -3.59
N ALA A 314 0.48 -28.77 -2.37
CA ALA A 314 -0.41 -29.80 -1.85
C ALA A 314 -1.86 -29.29 -1.70
N LEU A 315 -2.04 -28.10 -1.11
CA LEU A 315 -3.35 -27.46 -0.99
C LEU A 315 -3.97 -27.19 -2.36
N GLY A 316 -3.16 -26.72 -3.32
CA GLY A 316 -3.67 -26.43 -4.66
C GLY A 316 -4.19 -27.67 -5.38
N SER A 317 -3.43 -28.77 -5.29
CA SER A 317 -3.82 -30.07 -5.85
C SER A 317 -5.09 -30.62 -5.21
N MET A 318 -5.28 -30.40 -3.90
CA MET A 318 -6.41 -30.93 -3.14
C MET A 318 -7.71 -30.17 -3.40
N TYR A 319 -7.64 -28.84 -3.54
CA TYR A 319 -8.84 -27.99 -3.56
C TYR A 319 -9.15 -27.40 -4.94
N GLY A 320 -8.30 -27.60 -5.94
CA GLY A 320 -8.43 -26.96 -7.25
C GLY A 320 -8.38 -25.44 -7.11
N LEU A 321 -7.39 -24.93 -6.38
CA LEU A 321 -7.12 -23.50 -6.23
C LEU A 321 -5.63 -23.29 -6.45
N THR A 322 -5.21 -22.10 -6.88
CA THR A 322 -3.79 -21.78 -6.87
C THR A 322 -3.40 -21.18 -5.52
N PHE A 323 -2.38 -21.72 -4.87
CA PHE A 323 -1.78 -21.13 -3.67
C PHE A 323 -0.37 -20.64 -3.99
N VAL A 324 -0.06 -19.41 -3.60
CA VAL A 324 1.26 -18.82 -3.73
C VAL A 324 1.71 -18.20 -2.41
N THR A 325 3.02 -17.99 -2.30
CA THR A 325 3.65 -17.28 -1.18
C THR A 325 4.20 -15.95 -1.68
N PRO A 326 4.60 -15.01 -0.80
CA PRO A 326 5.30 -13.81 -1.22
C PRO A 326 6.55 -14.07 -2.08
N LYS A 327 7.19 -15.24 -1.91
CA LYS A 327 8.36 -15.66 -2.71
C LYS A 327 7.99 -16.20 -4.08
N SER A 328 6.93 -17.00 -4.17
CA SER A 328 6.54 -17.68 -5.42
C SER A 328 5.54 -16.90 -6.27
N MET A 329 4.94 -15.82 -5.74
CA MET A 329 3.92 -15.03 -6.44
C MET A 329 4.37 -14.52 -7.80
N MET A 330 5.55 -13.92 -7.92
CA MET A 330 6.02 -13.37 -9.21
C MET A 330 6.14 -14.44 -10.29
N LYS A 331 6.64 -15.64 -9.93
CA LYS A 331 6.73 -16.76 -10.85
C LYS A 331 5.36 -17.17 -11.39
N HIS A 332 4.32 -17.10 -10.55
CA HIS A 332 2.95 -17.36 -10.98
C HIS A 332 2.40 -16.24 -11.86
N LEU A 333 2.59 -14.97 -11.48
CA LEU A 333 2.08 -13.84 -12.26
C LEU A 333 2.62 -13.84 -13.71
N GLN A 334 3.89 -14.19 -13.89
CA GLN A 334 4.52 -14.31 -15.21
C GLN A 334 3.83 -15.30 -16.16
N THR A 335 3.07 -16.27 -15.65
CA THR A 335 2.35 -17.25 -16.47
C THR A 335 0.93 -16.79 -16.83
N VAL A 336 0.26 -16.04 -15.94
CA VAL A 336 -1.17 -15.70 -16.09
C VAL A 336 -1.43 -14.28 -16.61
N MET A 337 -0.45 -13.37 -16.44
CA MET A 337 -0.43 -12.00 -16.96
C MET A 337 0.31 -11.98 -18.30
#